data_AF-A0A9W7CMJ9-F1
#
_entry.id   AF-A0A9W7CMJ9-F1
#
_cell.length_a   1.000
_cell.length_b   1.000
_cell.length_c   1.000
_cell.angle_alpha   90.00
_cell.angle_beta   90.00
_cell.angle_gamma   90.00
#
_symmetry.space_group_name_H-M   'P 1'
#
loop_
_entity.id
_entity.type
_entity.pdbx_description
1 polymer ?
#
loop_
_entity_poly.entity_id
_entity_poly.type
_entity_poly.pdbx_seq_one_letter_code
_entity_poly.pdbx_strand_id
1 'polypeptide(L)'
;MPPSSSRSLREAAPAVIEADSCECKSTPRPCIFFHGLGNPNEELQDTPKLTKHKFGDISGHAPCCTTTKYAVLNTVDYGWTNDTLQQKFCDFSLSMSDTSDQLSHLCNDEYTGMVTGLLELIGQCPASAARKSISYENEKFSTPELNAGYAVAREAYRSNVTAALCSTYYGVLAKFSPSSTVGGKVIPHKLKENDGLVEFQSCLGGLDPSLFGNNYLERFYAAKLNHADSAFLTHDGFFKDSQKPFNWFECLCSQEKFVT
;
A
#
# COMPACT_ATOMS: atom_id res chain seq x y z
N MET A 1 20.03 44.23 -24.26
CA MET A 1 19.57 43.16 -23.33
C MET A 1 18.07 43.08 -23.42
N PRO A 2 17.47 41.94 -23.79
CA PRO A 2 16.03 41.78 -23.67
C PRO A 2 15.67 41.56 -22.18
N PRO A 3 14.49 41.99 -21.73
CA PRO A 3 14.06 41.82 -20.34
C PRO A 3 13.76 40.34 -20.06
N SER A 4 14.33 39.82 -18.98
CA SER A 4 14.02 38.50 -18.43
C SER A 4 12.59 38.51 -17.91
N SER A 5 11.69 37.81 -18.60
CA SER A 5 10.37 37.48 -18.07
C SER A 5 10.55 36.25 -17.19
N SER A 6 10.70 36.45 -15.87
CA SER A 6 10.63 35.35 -14.91
C SER A 6 9.18 34.88 -14.86
N ARG A 7 8.90 33.74 -15.51
CA ARG A 7 7.63 33.03 -15.38
C ARG A 7 7.50 32.60 -13.92
N SER A 8 6.65 33.28 -13.16
CA SER A 8 6.30 32.85 -11.81
C SER A 8 5.48 31.57 -11.94
N LEU A 9 6.13 30.41 -11.74
CA LEU A 9 5.41 29.15 -11.62
C LEU A 9 4.64 29.22 -10.30
N ARG A 10 3.30 29.12 -10.37
CA ARG A 10 2.50 28.82 -9.19
C ARG A 10 2.92 27.44 -8.70
N GLU A 11 3.27 27.38 -7.43
CA GLU A 11 3.39 26.13 -6.68
C GLU A 11 2.08 25.35 -6.85
N ALA A 12 2.18 24.09 -7.27
CA ALA A 12 1.02 23.23 -7.36
C ALA A 12 0.50 23.06 -5.93
N ALA A 13 -0.69 23.58 -5.63
CA ALA A 13 -1.33 23.28 -4.37
C ALA A 13 -1.51 21.74 -4.31
N PRO A 14 -1.21 21.10 -3.17
CA PRO A 14 -1.46 19.68 -3.01
C PRO A 14 -2.95 19.40 -3.26
N ALA A 15 -3.24 18.25 -3.87
CA ALA A 15 -4.59 17.90 -4.28
C ALA A 15 -5.41 17.49 -3.04
N VAL A 16 -6.23 18.43 -2.55
CA VAL A 16 -7.09 18.27 -1.37
C VAL A 16 -8.43 17.61 -1.73
N ILE A 17 -8.91 16.73 -0.84
CA ILE A 17 -10.23 16.10 -0.83
C ILE A 17 -11.24 17.05 -0.17
N GLU A 18 -12.40 17.27 -0.80
CA GLU A 18 -13.48 18.08 -0.20
C GLU A 18 -14.15 17.38 0.99
N ALA A 19 -14.43 18.14 2.07
CA ALA A 19 -14.60 17.61 3.42
C ALA A 19 -16.04 17.49 3.99
N ASP A 20 -17.10 17.83 3.26
CA ASP A 20 -18.42 18.04 3.91
C ASP A 20 -19.24 16.76 4.20
N SER A 21 -18.83 15.63 3.64
CA SER A 21 -19.03 14.26 4.14
C SER A 21 -18.29 13.35 3.17
N CYS A 22 -17.59 12.33 3.66
CA CYS A 22 -16.87 11.39 2.79
C CYS A 22 -17.86 10.34 2.26
N GLU A 23 -18.89 10.84 1.59
CA GLU A 23 -19.91 10.09 0.89
C GLU A 23 -19.50 9.88 -0.56
N CYS A 24 -19.95 8.76 -1.15
CA CYS A 24 -19.60 8.46 -2.52
C CYS A 24 -20.15 9.49 -3.50
N LYS A 25 -19.26 10.15 -4.24
CA LYS A 25 -19.62 11.13 -5.29
C LYS A 25 -19.62 10.55 -6.71
N SER A 26 -19.37 9.26 -6.86
CA SER A 26 -19.34 8.56 -8.15
C SER A 26 -20.28 7.35 -8.16
N THR A 27 -20.39 6.66 -9.30
CA THR A 27 -21.12 5.38 -9.35
C THR A 27 -20.31 4.33 -8.60
N PRO A 28 -20.86 3.71 -7.52
CA PRO A 28 -20.14 2.69 -6.77
C PRO A 28 -19.73 1.49 -7.63
N ARG A 29 -18.59 0.86 -7.33
CA ARG A 29 -18.03 -0.27 -8.09
C ARG A 29 -17.54 -1.41 -7.18
N PRO A 30 -17.38 -2.64 -7.70
CA PRO A 30 -16.64 -3.66 -6.95
C PRO A 30 -15.22 -3.19 -6.66
N CYS A 31 -14.77 -3.35 -5.42
CA CYS A 31 -13.43 -2.97 -5.00
C CYS A 31 -12.64 -4.19 -4.56
N ILE A 32 -11.38 -4.23 -4.96
CA ILE A 32 -10.45 -5.30 -4.63
C ILE A 32 -9.22 -4.74 -3.93
N PHE A 33 -8.83 -5.39 -2.85
CA PHE A 33 -7.71 -5.00 -2.01
C PHE A 33 -6.68 -6.10 -1.99
N PHE A 34 -5.47 -5.77 -2.42
CA PHE A 34 -4.36 -6.70 -2.45
C PHE A 34 -3.54 -6.55 -1.17
N HIS A 35 -3.34 -7.67 -0.47
CA HIS A 35 -2.43 -7.70 0.66
C HIS A 35 -0.97 -7.60 0.17
N GLY A 36 -0.07 -7.30 1.11
CA GLY A 36 1.36 -7.20 0.82
C GLY A 36 2.11 -8.54 0.92
N LEU A 37 3.14 -8.53 1.74
CA LEU A 37 4.17 -9.58 1.78
C LEU A 37 3.88 -10.68 2.81
N GLY A 38 4.16 -11.94 2.43
CA GLY A 38 4.36 -13.05 3.37
C GLY A 38 3.17 -13.99 3.51
N ASN A 39 2.37 -14.15 2.46
CA ASN A 39 1.25 -15.09 2.44
C ASN A 39 1.51 -16.22 1.44
N PRO A 40 1.38 -17.50 1.83
CA PRO A 40 1.55 -18.63 0.91
C PRO A 40 0.22 -19.04 0.24
N ASN A 41 -0.90 -18.48 0.66
CA ASN A 41 -2.23 -18.85 0.16
C ASN A 41 -2.58 -18.05 -1.10
N GLU A 42 -3.60 -18.52 -1.81
CA GLU A 42 -4.20 -17.82 -2.94
C GLU A 42 -5.73 -17.88 -2.84
N GLU A 43 -6.38 -16.74 -2.65
CA GLU A 43 -7.84 -16.69 -2.49
C GLU A 43 -8.38 -15.27 -2.66
N LEU A 44 -9.57 -15.14 -3.24
CA LEU A 44 -10.35 -13.89 -3.22
C LEU A 44 -11.43 -13.98 -2.14
N GLN A 45 -11.34 -13.13 -1.12
CA GLN A 45 -12.15 -13.28 0.10
C GLN A 45 -13.07 -12.09 0.36
N ASP A 46 -14.16 -12.32 1.09
CA ASP A 46 -15.04 -11.24 1.59
C ASP A 46 -14.53 -10.56 2.86
N THR A 47 -13.54 -11.16 3.54
CA THR A 47 -13.00 -10.64 4.80
C THR A 47 -11.47 -10.71 4.77
N PRO A 48 -10.74 -9.91 5.56
CA PRO A 48 -9.28 -9.92 5.55
C PRO A 48 -8.67 -11.13 6.28
N LYS A 49 -9.46 -12.17 6.58
CA LYS A 49 -9.08 -13.27 7.49
C LYS A 49 -7.82 -14.01 7.07
N LEU A 50 -7.63 -14.29 5.79
CA LEU A 50 -6.41 -14.96 5.32
C LEU A 50 -5.28 -14.00 4.98
N THR A 51 -5.40 -12.69 5.18
CA THR A 51 -4.29 -11.74 4.99
C THR A 51 -3.20 -11.87 6.06
N LYS A 52 -3.29 -12.84 6.99
CA LYS A 52 -2.32 -13.08 8.07
C LYS A 52 -2.01 -11.85 8.92
N HIS A 53 -3.06 -11.09 9.27
CA HIS A 53 -2.94 -9.84 10.05
C HIS A 53 -2.06 -8.78 9.37
N LYS A 54 -1.90 -8.84 8.05
CA LYS A 54 -1.22 -7.79 7.26
C LYS A 54 -2.15 -6.67 6.86
N PHE A 55 -3.46 -6.89 6.94
CA PHE A 55 -4.46 -5.90 6.59
C PHE A 55 -5.67 -6.04 7.50
N GLY A 56 -6.23 -4.90 7.90
CA GLY A 56 -7.44 -4.82 8.70
C GLY A 56 -8.71 -4.86 7.85
N ASP A 57 -9.85 -4.84 8.53
CA ASP A 57 -11.15 -4.80 7.86
C ASP A 57 -11.51 -3.35 7.53
N ILE A 58 -11.66 -3.06 6.25
CA ILE A 58 -12.08 -1.76 5.73
C ILE A 58 -13.56 -1.77 5.32
N SER A 59 -14.28 -2.85 5.61
CA SER A 59 -15.72 -2.92 5.37
C SER A 59 -16.43 -1.76 6.07
N GLY A 60 -17.19 -0.97 5.32
CA GLY A 60 -17.86 0.24 5.83
C GLY A 60 -17.02 1.52 5.76
N HIS A 61 -15.74 1.43 5.39
CA HIS A 61 -14.83 2.57 5.20
C HIS A 61 -14.53 2.86 3.71
N ALA A 62 -15.25 2.18 2.80
CA ALA A 62 -15.09 2.31 1.36
C ALA A 62 -16.44 2.69 0.72
N PRO A 63 -16.88 3.96 0.85
CA PRO A 63 -18.25 4.38 0.53
C PRO A 63 -18.61 4.23 -0.96
N CYS A 64 -17.63 4.22 -1.85
CA CYS A 64 -17.83 3.97 -3.28
C CYS A 64 -17.70 2.50 -3.70
N CYS A 65 -17.63 1.57 -2.76
CA CYS A 65 -17.52 0.15 -3.06
C CYS A 65 -18.88 -0.55 -2.93
N THR A 66 -19.36 -1.19 -4.00
CA THR A 66 -20.56 -2.06 -3.93
C THR A 66 -20.27 -3.38 -3.22
N THR A 67 -19.05 -3.87 -3.38
CA THR A 67 -18.48 -5.02 -2.68
C THR A 67 -17.01 -4.75 -2.39
N THR A 68 -16.51 -5.33 -1.30
CA THR A 68 -15.11 -5.25 -0.90
C THR A 68 -14.57 -6.67 -0.86
N LYS A 69 -13.59 -6.97 -1.73
CA LYS A 69 -12.88 -8.25 -1.74
C LYS A 69 -11.42 -8.04 -1.36
N TYR A 70 -10.86 -9.02 -0.65
CA TYR A 70 -9.47 -9.09 -0.28
C TYR A 70 -8.81 -10.19 -1.12
N ALA A 71 -7.96 -9.77 -2.06
CA ALA A 71 -7.15 -10.69 -2.84
C ALA A 71 -5.92 -11.10 -2.03
N VAL A 72 -5.83 -12.40 -1.78
CA VAL A 72 -4.70 -13.08 -1.19
C VAL A 72 -3.91 -13.74 -2.31
N LEU A 73 -2.66 -13.33 -2.46
CA LEU A 73 -1.71 -13.86 -3.44
C LEU A 73 -0.52 -14.54 -2.73
N ASN A 74 0.05 -15.59 -3.32
CA ASN A 74 1.23 -16.25 -2.80
C ASN A 74 2.48 -15.35 -2.97
N THR A 75 2.79 -14.59 -1.93
CA THR A 75 3.97 -13.73 -1.81
C THR A 75 5.01 -14.33 -0.86
N VAL A 76 4.99 -15.65 -0.67
CA VAL A 76 6.10 -16.40 -0.03
C VAL A 76 6.98 -17.02 -1.11
N ASP A 77 6.36 -17.69 -2.08
CA ASP A 77 7.06 -18.46 -3.11
C ASP A 77 7.38 -17.62 -4.34
N TYR A 78 6.60 -16.56 -4.59
CA TYR A 78 6.78 -15.67 -5.74
C TYR A 78 7.13 -14.25 -5.31
N GLY A 79 8.19 -13.71 -5.90
CA GLY A 79 8.56 -12.29 -5.76
C GLY A 79 7.82 -11.39 -6.74
N TRP A 80 7.84 -10.08 -6.52
CA TRP A 80 7.07 -9.12 -7.31
C TRP A 80 7.46 -9.05 -8.80
N THR A 81 8.69 -9.47 -9.14
CA THR A 81 9.16 -9.57 -10.54
C THR A 81 8.76 -10.87 -11.23
N ASN A 82 7.98 -11.73 -10.58
CA ASN A 82 7.55 -13.01 -11.14
C ASN A 82 6.30 -12.81 -12.02
N ASP A 83 6.41 -13.21 -13.29
CA ASP A 83 5.33 -13.05 -14.28
C ASP A 83 4.04 -13.76 -13.86
N THR A 84 4.13 -14.93 -13.21
CA THR A 84 2.94 -15.65 -12.71
C THR A 84 2.23 -14.87 -11.63
N LEU A 85 2.96 -14.27 -10.68
CA LEU A 85 2.36 -13.43 -9.64
C LEU A 85 1.72 -12.17 -10.24
N GLN A 86 2.37 -11.54 -11.21
CA GLN A 86 1.83 -10.37 -11.91
C GLN A 86 0.56 -10.72 -12.70
N GLN A 87 0.54 -11.88 -13.36
CA GLN A 87 -0.64 -12.36 -14.07
C GLN A 87 -1.80 -12.61 -13.10
N LYS A 88 -1.56 -13.26 -11.96
CA LYS A 88 -2.60 -13.48 -10.93
C LYS A 88 -3.18 -12.17 -10.37
N PHE A 89 -2.34 -11.15 -10.20
CA PHE A 89 -2.81 -9.81 -9.82
C PHE A 89 -3.77 -9.25 -10.87
N CYS A 90 -3.42 -9.36 -12.15
CA CYS A 90 -4.28 -8.95 -13.25
C CYS A 90 -5.58 -9.76 -13.28
N ASP A 91 -5.50 -11.09 -13.18
CA ASP A 91 -6.66 -11.98 -13.24
C ASP A 91 -7.67 -11.67 -12.13
N PHE A 92 -7.20 -11.46 -10.89
CA PHE A 92 -8.05 -11.03 -9.79
C PHE A 92 -8.65 -9.64 -10.00
N SER A 93 -7.87 -8.69 -10.53
CA SER A 93 -8.39 -7.35 -10.85
C SER A 93 -9.48 -7.40 -11.92
N LEU A 94 -9.28 -8.21 -12.97
CA LEU A 94 -10.23 -8.40 -14.08
C LEU A 94 -11.47 -9.17 -13.62
N SER A 95 -11.34 -10.12 -12.70
CA SER A 95 -12.48 -10.87 -12.14
C SER A 95 -13.49 -9.99 -11.38
N MET A 96 -13.10 -8.76 -11.02
CA MET A 96 -13.91 -7.80 -10.29
C MET A 96 -14.60 -6.77 -11.19
N SER A 97 -14.44 -6.89 -12.51
CA SER A 97 -15.05 -5.98 -13.48
C SER A 97 -15.99 -6.74 -14.42
N ASP A 98 -17.25 -6.33 -14.46
CA ASP A 98 -18.31 -6.95 -15.28
C ASP A 98 -18.04 -6.81 -16.80
N THR A 99 -17.15 -5.90 -17.21
CA THR A 99 -16.78 -5.69 -18.61
C THR A 99 -15.61 -6.57 -19.06
N SER A 100 -15.02 -7.37 -18.17
CA SER A 100 -13.82 -8.18 -18.45
C SER A 100 -14.09 -9.63 -18.84
N ASP A 101 -15.33 -9.99 -19.18
CA ASP A 101 -15.64 -11.33 -19.72
C ASP A 101 -15.17 -11.49 -21.18
N GLN A 102 -13.85 -11.61 -21.34
CA GLN A 102 -13.21 -12.35 -22.42
C GLN A 102 -11.78 -12.71 -22.00
N LEU A 103 -11.54 -14.03 -21.91
CA LEU A 103 -10.23 -14.72 -21.76
C LEU A 103 -9.62 -14.76 -20.35
N SER A 104 -9.79 -15.89 -19.64
CA SER A 104 -8.87 -17.06 -19.72
C SER A 104 -8.96 -17.97 -18.49
N HIS A 105 -9.00 -19.28 -18.77
CA HIS A 105 -8.88 -20.39 -17.84
C HIS A 105 -7.45 -20.57 -17.27
N LEU A 106 -7.38 -21.39 -16.20
CA LEU A 106 -6.25 -22.15 -15.62
C LEU A 106 -5.57 -21.45 -14.42
N CYS A 107 -5.21 -22.10 -13.30
CA CYS A 107 -5.04 -23.52 -12.99
C CYS A 107 -5.01 -23.77 -11.45
N ASN A 108 -5.13 -25.05 -11.10
CA ASN A 108 -5.34 -25.69 -9.80
C ASN A 108 -4.27 -25.49 -8.69
N ASP A 109 -4.74 -25.56 -7.44
CA ASP A 109 -3.97 -25.73 -6.20
C ASP A 109 -3.67 -27.19 -5.86
N GLU A 110 -2.55 -27.43 -5.14
CA GLU A 110 -2.55 -28.10 -3.81
C GLU A 110 -1.17 -28.00 -3.11
N TYR A 111 -1.13 -27.44 -1.88
CA TYR A 111 -0.20 -27.88 -0.83
C TYR A 111 -0.81 -27.66 0.57
N THR A 112 -0.59 -28.64 1.46
CA THR A 112 -1.14 -28.73 2.82
C THR A 112 -0.08 -28.41 3.88
N GLY A 113 -0.46 -27.72 4.97
CA GLY A 113 0.23 -27.85 6.28
C GLY A 113 0.43 -26.59 7.14
N MET A 114 -0.35 -26.49 8.24
CA MET A 114 -0.26 -25.58 9.41
C MET A 114 0.99 -25.83 10.31
N VAL A 115 1.43 -25.07 11.33
CA VAL A 115 1.26 -23.70 11.93
C VAL A 115 2.28 -23.57 13.10
N THR A 116 2.34 -22.37 13.70
CA THR A 116 2.89 -21.90 14.99
C THR A 116 4.31 -21.35 14.90
N GLY A 117 4.65 -20.17 15.43
CA GLY A 117 4.01 -19.27 16.39
C GLY A 117 5.17 -18.63 17.17
N LEU A 118 5.27 -17.30 17.15
CA LEU A 118 6.30 -16.48 17.83
C LEU A 118 7.68 -16.30 17.15
N LEU A 119 7.73 -16.22 15.82
CA LEU A 119 8.92 -15.74 15.06
C LEU A 119 8.58 -14.65 14.02
N GLU A 120 7.45 -13.95 14.20
CA GLU A 120 6.86 -13.14 13.12
C GLU A 120 7.38 -11.70 12.98
N LEU A 121 8.20 -11.17 13.90
CA LEU A 121 8.52 -9.74 13.84
C LEU A 121 9.83 -9.36 13.12
N ILE A 122 10.91 -10.16 13.11
CA ILE A 122 12.18 -9.72 12.50
C ILE A 122 13.07 -10.85 11.93
N GLY A 123 12.54 -12.04 11.59
CA GLY A 123 13.40 -13.09 11.04
C GLY A 123 12.66 -14.22 10.34
N GLN A 124 12.58 -14.15 9.01
CA GLN A 124 12.37 -15.35 8.19
C GLN A 124 13.67 -15.60 7.44
N CYS A 125 14.43 -16.57 7.95
CA CYS A 125 15.56 -17.18 7.27
C CYS A 125 15.21 -18.64 6.98
N PRO A 126 15.45 -19.14 5.76
CA PRO A 126 15.90 -18.36 4.60
C PRO A 126 14.82 -17.36 4.20
N ALA A 127 15.26 -16.18 3.72
CA ALA A 127 14.33 -15.17 3.22
C ALA A 127 13.47 -15.78 2.10
N SER A 128 12.15 -15.55 2.19
CA SER A 128 11.19 -15.94 1.15
C SER A 128 11.58 -15.32 -0.20
N ALA A 129 11.07 -15.86 -1.31
CA ALA A 129 11.39 -15.35 -2.64
C ALA A 129 11.03 -13.85 -2.74
N ALA A 130 9.86 -13.48 -2.20
CA ALA A 130 9.42 -12.09 -2.18
C ALA A 130 10.29 -11.18 -1.30
N ARG A 131 10.79 -11.66 -0.14
CA ARG A 131 11.74 -10.89 0.69
C ARG A 131 13.07 -10.68 -0.02
N LYS A 132 13.56 -11.67 -0.76
CA LYS A 132 14.79 -11.54 -1.56
C LYS A 132 14.60 -10.55 -2.70
N SER A 133 13.44 -10.56 -3.35
CA SER A 133 13.13 -9.64 -4.46
C SER A 133 12.92 -8.18 -4.06
N ILE A 134 12.84 -7.87 -2.76
CA ILE A 134 12.74 -6.48 -2.26
C ILE A 134 14.03 -6.02 -1.57
N SER A 135 15.17 -6.63 -1.92
CA SER A 135 16.48 -6.20 -1.43
C SER A 135 16.77 -4.75 -1.85
N TYR A 136 17.40 -3.98 -0.98
CA TYR A 136 17.71 -2.57 -1.24
C TYR A 136 18.43 -2.39 -2.59
N GLU A 137 17.96 -1.43 -3.37
CA GLU A 137 18.53 -1.07 -4.67
C GLU A 137 20.01 -0.70 -4.52
N ASN A 138 20.86 -1.17 -5.45
CA ASN A 138 22.31 -0.95 -5.48
C ASN A 138 23.09 -1.49 -4.25
N GLU A 139 22.48 -2.35 -3.43
CA GLU A 139 23.13 -2.95 -2.27
C GLU A 139 23.59 -4.40 -2.52
N LYS A 140 24.31 -4.95 -1.54
CA LYS A 140 24.95 -6.27 -1.57
C LYS A 140 24.06 -7.43 -2.07
N PHE A 141 22.76 -7.36 -1.80
CA PHE A 141 21.81 -8.44 -2.13
C PHE A 141 20.93 -8.12 -3.34
N SER A 142 21.15 -6.99 -4.01
CA SER A 142 20.50 -6.65 -5.27
C SER A 142 21.32 -7.11 -6.48
N THR A 143 20.69 -7.19 -7.64
CA THR A 143 21.32 -7.46 -8.94
C THR A 143 21.05 -6.32 -9.91
N PRO A 144 21.84 -6.18 -10.99
CA PRO A 144 21.56 -5.21 -12.04
C PRO A 144 20.13 -5.32 -12.61
N GLU A 145 19.63 -6.54 -12.78
CA GLU A 145 18.28 -6.82 -13.26
C GLU A 145 17.23 -6.34 -12.26
N LEU A 146 17.43 -6.59 -10.96
CA LEU A 146 16.52 -6.10 -9.93
C LEU A 146 16.52 -4.57 -9.84
N ASN A 147 17.69 -3.93 -9.97
CA ASN A 147 17.79 -2.46 -10.01
C ASN A 147 17.10 -1.87 -11.26
N ALA A 148 17.25 -2.50 -12.43
CA ALA A 148 16.51 -2.10 -13.63
C ALA A 148 15.00 -2.26 -13.43
N GLY A 149 14.57 -3.33 -12.77
CA GLY A 149 13.18 -3.53 -12.34
C GLY A 149 12.67 -2.38 -11.48
N TYR A 150 13.44 -1.93 -10.48
CA TYR A 150 13.05 -0.79 -9.65
C TYR A 150 12.90 0.51 -10.45
N ALA A 151 13.76 0.77 -11.43
CA ALA A 151 13.62 1.94 -12.28
C ALA A 151 12.28 1.93 -13.06
N VAL A 152 11.94 0.78 -13.67
CA VAL A 152 10.67 0.59 -14.40
C VAL A 152 9.47 0.70 -13.45
N ALA A 153 9.53 0.02 -12.31
CA ALA A 153 8.45 0.03 -11.32
C ALA A 153 8.17 1.44 -10.78
N ARG A 154 9.22 2.24 -10.49
CA ARG A 154 9.07 3.64 -10.07
C ARG A 154 8.43 4.50 -11.15
N GLU A 155 8.75 4.27 -12.42
CA GLU A 155 8.15 5.01 -13.53
C GLU A 155 6.65 4.70 -13.67
N ALA A 156 6.30 3.42 -13.63
CA ALA A 156 4.90 2.98 -13.62
C ALA A 156 4.15 3.53 -12.39
N TYR A 157 4.76 3.47 -11.20
CA TYR A 157 4.17 3.98 -9.97
C TYR A 157 3.89 5.48 -10.06
N ARG A 158 4.88 6.29 -10.43
CA ARG A 158 4.74 7.75 -10.57
C ARG A 158 3.69 8.17 -11.60
N SER A 159 3.50 7.36 -12.64
CA SER A 159 2.56 7.67 -13.73
C SER A 159 1.12 7.24 -13.45
N ASN A 160 0.91 6.24 -12.58
CA ASN A 160 -0.40 5.61 -12.41
C ASN A 160 -0.99 5.78 -11.00
N VAL A 161 -0.18 6.12 -9.99
CA VAL A 161 -0.67 6.28 -8.61
C VAL A 161 -1.29 7.66 -8.40
N THR A 162 -2.56 7.66 -8.01
CA THR A 162 -3.38 8.86 -7.80
C THR A 162 -3.39 9.34 -6.35
N ALA A 163 -2.95 8.51 -5.41
CA ALA A 163 -2.88 8.78 -3.98
C ALA A 163 -1.93 7.79 -3.28
N ALA A 164 -1.28 8.24 -2.21
CA ALA A 164 -0.39 7.39 -1.41
C ALA A 164 -0.35 7.84 0.05
N LEU A 165 -0.34 6.88 0.97
CA LEU A 165 -0.14 7.12 2.40
C LEU A 165 1.27 6.67 2.78
N CYS A 166 2.11 7.63 3.14
CA CYS A 166 3.46 7.39 3.66
C CYS A 166 3.59 7.96 5.05
N SER A 167 4.37 7.31 5.92
CA SER A 167 4.23 7.57 7.35
C SER A 167 5.49 7.34 8.17
N THR A 168 5.39 7.66 9.46
CA THR A 168 6.42 7.48 10.48
C THR A 168 5.93 6.62 11.65
N TYR A 169 6.82 5.95 12.36
CA TYR A 169 6.52 4.90 13.34
C TYR A 169 5.80 5.38 14.61
N TYR A 170 5.68 6.70 14.79
CA TYR A 170 4.84 7.30 15.83
C TYR A 170 3.40 7.34 15.35
N GLY A 171 2.61 6.36 15.80
CA GLY A 171 1.25 6.13 15.37
C GLY A 171 0.17 6.51 16.38
N VAL A 172 -1.05 6.02 16.14
CA VAL A 172 -2.11 6.06 17.16
C VAL A 172 -1.73 5.20 18.36
N LEU A 173 -2.27 5.52 19.53
CA LEU A 173 -2.08 4.71 20.74
C LEU A 173 -2.94 3.45 20.65
N ALA A 174 -2.32 2.33 20.27
CA ALA A 174 -2.97 1.05 20.02
C ALA A 174 -2.04 -0.12 20.37
N LYS A 175 -2.53 -1.35 20.22
CA LYS A 175 -1.79 -2.58 20.59
C LYS A 175 -0.43 -2.74 19.89
N PHE A 176 -0.26 -2.16 18.70
CA PHE A 176 0.96 -2.29 17.89
C PHE A 176 1.97 -1.16 18.09
N SER A 177 1.61 -0.07 18.77
CA SER A 177 2.51 1.08 18.95
C SER A 177 3.85 0.71 19.61
N PRO A 178 3.89 -0.15 20.65
CA PRO A 178 5.15 -0.56 21.26
C PRO A 178 6.07 -1.31 20.29
N SER A 179 5.53 -2.29 19.56
CA SER A 179 6.30 -3.10 18.60
C SER A 179 6.83 -2.27 17.45
N SER A 180 6.02 -1.35 16.90
CA SER A 180 6.45 -0.49 15.79
C SER A 180 7.49 0.53 16.22
N THR A 181 7.40 1.04 17.46
CA THR A 181 8.44 1.93 18.03
C THR A 181 9.78 1.21 18.20
N VAL A 182 9.75 -0.07 18.62
CA VAL A 182 10.97 -0.89 18.71
C VAL A 182 11.51 -1.16 17.31
N GLY A 183 10.65 -1.57 16.36
CA GLY A 183 11.03 -1.82 14.97
C GLY A 183 11.75 -0.63 14.35
N GLY A 184 11.14 0.56 14.41
CA GLY A 184 11.71 1.76 13.79
C GLY A 184 13.02 2.28 14.41
N LYS A 185 13.39 1.80 15.61
CA LYS A 185 14.66 2.14 16.28
C LYS A 185 15.74 1.06 16.16
N VAL A 186 15.34 -0.21 16.09
CA VAL A 186 16.26 -1.36 16.17
C VAL A 186 16.53 -1.98 14.81
N ILE A 187 15.58 -1.94 13.88
CA ILE A 187 15.80 -2.39 12.51
C ILE A 187 16.84 -1.46 11.87
N PRO A 188 17.87 -2.01 11.20
CA PRO A 188 18.94 -1.22 10.60
C PRO A 188 18.47 -0.54 9.30
N HIS A 189 17.53 0.39 9.43
CA HIS A 189 17.13 1.30 8.36
C HIS A 189 18.32 2.19 7.97
N LYS A 190 18.42 2.49 6.67
CA LYS A 190 19.35 3.49 6.13
C LYS A 190 18.91 4.90 6.50
N LEU A 191 17.61 5.14 6.58
CA LEU A 191 17.02 6.43 6.92
C LEU A 191 16.32 6.39 8.29
N LYS A 192 16.32 7.56 8.96
CA LYS A 192 15.68 7.71 10.28
C LYS A 192 14.15 7.71 10.21
N GLU A 193 13.59 8.14 9.09
CA GLU A 193 12.15 8.20 8.89
C GLU A 193 11.64 6.88 8.32
N ASN A 194 10.84 6.18 9.12
CA ASN A 194 10.23 4.90 8.78
C ASN A 194 8.94 4.73 9.57
N ASP A 195 8.02 3.87 9.14
CA ASP A 195 6.76 3.56 9.83
C ASP A 195 6.88 2.43 10.89
N GLY A 196 8.10 1.95 11.12
CA GLY A 196 8.43 0.84 12.01
C GLY A 196 8.97 -0.36 11.24
N LEU A 197 8.70 -0.44 9.92
CA LEU A 197 9.18 -1.51 9.03
C LEU A 197 9.64 -0.99 7.66
N VAL A 198 9.02 0.06 7.13
CA VAL A 198 9.28 0.63 5.80
C VAL A 198 9.75 2.07 5.95
N GLU A 199 10.84 2.41 5.26
CA GLU A 199 11.36 3.78 5.23
C GLU A 199 10.43 4.72 4.47
N PHE A 200 10.29 5.96 4.93
CA PHE A 200 9.42 6.96 4.29
C PHE A 200 9.80 7.15 2.81
N GLN A 201 11.10 7.28 2.52
CA GLN A 201 11.61 7.40 1.15
C GLN A 201 11.30 6.16 0.28
N SER A 202 11.28 4.97 0.89
CA SER A 202 10.91 3.74 0.19
C SER A 202 9.42 3.74 -0.14
N CYS A 203 8.57 4.26 0.76
CA CYS A 203 7.14 4.39 0.53
C CYS A 203 6.81 5.36 -0.61
N LEU A 204 7.56 6.47 -0.73
CA LEU A 204 7.33 7.45 -1.79
C LEU A 204 7.40 6.85 -3.20
N GLY A 205 8.16 5.75 -3.40
CA GLY A 205 8.23 5.09 -4.71
C GLY A 205 8.75 6.00 -5.84
N GLY A 206 9.46 7.08 -5.49
CA GLY A 206 9.93 8.11 -6.42
C GLY A 206 9.00 9.32 -6.58
N LEU A 207 7.83 9.35 -5.96
CA LEU A 207 6.98 10.56 -5.88
C LEU A 207 7.73 11.69 -5.17
N ASP A 208 7.43 12.93 -5.59
CA ASP A 208 8.00 14.12 -4.97
C ASP A 208 7.45 14.28 -3.54
N PRO A 209 8.30 14.33 -2.49
CA PRO A 209 7.86 14.51 -1.11
C PRO A 209 7.03 15.79 -0.91
N SER A 210 7.23 16.83 -1.73
CA SER A 210 6.48 18.10 -1.62
C SER A 210 5.00 17.95 -1.94
N LEU A 211 4.60 16.87 -2.60
CA LEU A 211 3.18 16.55 -2.83
C LEU A 211 2.47 16.12 -1.54
N PHE A 212 3.21 15.67 -0.52
CA PHE A 212 2.63 15.04 0.65
C PHE A 212 2.31 16.05 1.76
N GLY A 213 1.03 16.13 2.11
CA GLY A 213 0.54 16.92 3.24
C GLY A 213 0.23 16.05 4.47
N ASN A 214 0.11 16.67 5.64
CA ASN A 214 -0.11 15.97 6.91
C ASN A 214 -1.60 15.91 7.33
N ASN A 215 -2.52 16.23 6.41
CA ASN A 215 -3.95 16.19 6.64
C ASN A 215 -4.57 15.00 5.91
N TYR A 216 -5.54 14.32 6.53
CA TYR A 216 -6.22 13.16 5.95
C TYR A 216 -7.07 13.49 4.71
N LEU A 217 -7.27 14.76 4.41
CA LEU A 217 -7.88 15.20 3.15
C LEU A 217 -6.86 15.29 2.01
N GLU A 218 -5.57 15.09 2.23
CA GLU A 218 -4.58 15.16 1.17
C GLU A 218 -4.47 13.80 0.46
N ARG A 219 -4.52 13.79 -0.87
CA ARG A 219 -4.35 12.55 -1.65
C ARG A 219 -3.00 11.87 -1.39
N PHE A 220 -1.96 12.69 -1.25
CA PHE A 220 -0.64 12.25 -0.84
C PHE A 220 -0.47 12.62 0.62
N TYR A 221 -0.55 11.63 1.49
CA TYR A 221 -0.71 11.82 2.92
C TYR A 221 0.54 11.39 3.68
N ALA A 222 1.31 12.37 4.15
CA ALA A 222 2.43 12.23 5.06
C ALA A 222 1.93 12.08 6.50
N ALA A 223 1.45 10.89 6.81
CA ALA A 223 0.82 10.57 8.08
C ALA A 223 1.84 10.41 9.24
N LYS A 224 1.29 10.34 10.45
CA LYS A 224 1.95 9.97 11.72
C LYS A 224 1.28 8.72 12.27
N LEU A 225 1.46 7.64 11.52
CA LEU A 225 0.87 6.32 11.64
C LEU A 225 1.95 5.24 11.61
N ASN A 226 1.94 4.35 12.58
CA ASN A 226 2.83 3.20 12.53
C ASN A 226 2.37 2.21 11.45
N HIS A 227 3.22 1.26 11.05
CA HIS A 227 2.93 0.34 9.95
C HIS A 227 1.58 -0.40 10.09
N ALA A 228 1.18 -0.75 11.32
CA ALA A 228 -0.09 -1.42 11.56
C ALA A 228 -1.29 -0.47 11.43
N ASP A 229 -1.12 0.81 11.72
CA ASP A 229 -2.18 1.81 11.56
C ASP A 229 -2.46 2.09 10.09
N SER A 230 -1.40 2.20 9.26
CA SER A 230 -1.53 2.33 7.80
C SER A 230 -2.08 1.08 7.12
N ALA A 231 -2.04 -0.07 7.81
CA ALA A 231 -2.64 -1.32 7.37
C ALA A 231 -4.07 -1.54 7.91
N PHE A 232 -4.70 -0.50 8.49
CA PHE A 232 -6.07 -0.55 9.04
C PHE A 232 -6.26 -1.55 10.19
N LEU A 233 -5.18 -1.97 10.87
CA LEU A 233 -5.26 -2.92 11.99
C LEU A 233 -5.60 -2.26 13.33
N THR A 234 -5.82 -0.94 13.33
CA THR A 234 -6.09 -0.12 14.50
C THR A 234 -7.34 0.74 14.31
N HIS A 235 -7.23 2.07 14.41
CA HIS A 235 -8.34 3.01 14.35
C HIS A 235 -7.81 4.43 14.07
N ASP A 236 -8.73 5.36 13.82
CA ASP A 236 -8.40 6.77 13.71
C ASP A 236 -8.01 7.41 15.05
N GLY A 237 -7.06 8.34 14.98
CA GLY A 237 -6.69 9.22 16.07
C GLY A 237 -7.78 10.26 16.31
N PHE A 238 -8.06 10.52 17.58
CA PHE A 238 -9.09 11.47 17.98
C PHE A 238 -8.75 12.92 17.64
N PHE A 239 -7.47 13.32 17.79
CA PHE A 239 -7.10 14.75 17.84
C PHE A 239 -6.32 15.27 16.64
N LYS A 240 -5.54 14.42 15.97
CA LYS A 240 -4.61 14.87 14.93
C LYS A 240 -5.08 14.40 13.57
N ASP A 241 -5.18 15.32 12.63
CA ASP A 241 -5.49 15.01 11.24
C ASP A 241 -4.45 14.10 10.61
N SER A 242 -3.21 14.19 11.07
CA SER A 242 -2.11 13.30 10.67
C SER A 242 -2.21 11.87 11.23
N GLN A 243 -3.29 11.52 11.91
CA GLN A 243 -3.46 10.20 12.53
C GLN A 243 -4.78 9.53 12.15
N LYS A 244 -5.34 9.83 10.98
CA LYS A 244 -6.66 9.32 10.56
C LYS A 244 -6.59 8.41 9.30
N PRO A 245 -6.12 7.16 9.40
CA PRO A 245 -6.04 6.24 8.26
C PRO A 245 -7.41 5.93 7.63
N PHE A 246 -8.44 5.70 8.45
CA PHE A 246 -9.77 5.36 7.97
C PHE A 246 -10.46 6.55 7.33
N ASN A 247 -10.46 7.74 7.97
CA ASN A 247 -11.03 8.92 7.32
C ASN A 247 -10.26 9.26 6.03
N TRP A 248 -8.93 9.15 5.99
CA TRP A 248 -8.18 9.37 4.74
C TRP A 248 -8.67 8.46 3.62
N PHE A 249 -8.82 7.17 3.94
CA PHE A 249 -9.25 6.16 2.98
C PHE A 249 -10.70 6.37 2.51
N GLU A 250 -11.63 6.63 3.43
CA GLU A 250 -13.02 6.95 3.13
C GLU A 250 -13.14 8.16 2.19
N CYS A 251 -12.45 9.24 2.55
CA CYS A 251 -12.47 10.50 1.81
C CYS A 251 -11.82 10.34 0.44
N LEU A 252 -10.73 9.58 0.33
CA LEU A 252 -10.10 9.27 -0.94
C LEU A 252 -11.06 8.51 -1.87
N CYS A 253 -11.61 7.39 -1.39
CA CYS A 253 -12.52 6.55 -2.17
C CYS A 253 -13.80 7.29 -2.59
N SER A 254 -14.21 8.30 -1.83
CA SER A 254 -15.40 9.12 -2.12
C SER A 254 -15.26 10.02 -3.36
N GLN A 255 -14.04 10.47 -3.68
CA GLN A 255 -13.79 11.47 -4.73
C GLN A 255 -13.26 10.88 -6.04
N GLU A 256 -12.94 9.59 -6.09
CA GLU A 256 -12.42 8.99 -7.30
C GLU A 256 -13.52 8.86 -8.36
N LYS A 257 -13.55 9.84 -9.27
CA LYS A 257 -14.02 9.65 -10.63
C LYS A 257 -13.02 8.73 -11.32
N PHE A 258 -13.18 7.42 -11.15
CA PHE A 258 -12.44 6.45 -11.94
C PHE A 258 -12.72 6.73 -13.42
N VAL A 259 -11.70 7.20 -14.12
CA VAL A 259 -11.73 7.47 -15.56
C VAL A 259 -12.24 6.20 -16.23
N THR A 260 -13.36 6.33 -16.94
CA THR A 260 -13.93 5.30 -17.82
C THR A 260 -13.07 5.14 -19.06
#